data_AF-A0A968PGU9-F1
#
_entry.id   AF-A0A968PGU9-F1
#
_cell.length_a   1.000
_cell.length_b   1.000
_cell.length_c   1.000
_cell.angle_alpha   90.00
_cell.angle_beta   90.00
_cell.angle_gamma   90.00
#
_symmetry.space_group_name_H-M   'P 1'
#
loop_
_entity.id
_entity.type
_entity.pdbx_description
1 polymer ?
#
loop_
_entity_poly.entity_id
_entity_poly.type
_entity_poly.pdbx_seq_one_letter_code
_entity_poly.pdbx_strand_id
1 'polypeptide(L)'
;GQAVFHRPVSGALTLFLLELGIVTATQLRSVLQAGPFLIGFGLIMPVFHGSLGVLLGWMSGLSPGGSMVLATLAASASYIAAPAAVRIALPQANPGLFLTASLGITFPFNLVVGLPLYYQLSLFIHGGT
;
A
#
# COMPACT_ATOMS: atom_id res chain seq x y z
N GLY A 1 -27.08 -3.10 19.16
CA GLY A 1 -25.67 -3.50 19.25
C GLY A 1 -24.81 -2.92 18.13
N GLN A 2 -25.02 -3.33 16.88
CA GLN A 2 -24.06 -3.07 15.79
C GLN A 2 -24.08 -1.63 15.21
N ALA A 3 -25.18 -0.88 15.32
CA ALA A 3 -25.28 0.47 14.77
C ALA A 3 -24.46 1.54 15.53
N VAL A 4 -24.18 1.31 16.83
CA VAL A 4 -23.45 2.25 17.70
C VAL A 4 -21.94 2.15 17.51
N PHE A 5 -21.42 1.01 17.06
CA PHE A 5 -20.00 0.88 16.72
C PHE A 5 -19.73 1.24 15.26
N HIS A 6 -20.60 0.85 14.33
CA HIS A 6 -20.31 0.99 12.91
C HIS A 6 -20.36 2.44 12.41
N ARG A 7 -21.26 3.29 12.93
CA ARG A 7 -21.38 4.68 12.46
C ARG A 7 -20.31 5.62 13.03
N PRO A 8 -20.04 5.64 14.35
CA PRO A 8 -19.05 6.54 14.92
C PRO A 8 -17.62 6.14 14.55
N VAL A 9 -17.31 4.84 14.49
CA VAL A 9 -15.97 4.35 14.10
C VAL A 9 -15.70 4.65 12.63
N SER A 10 -16.66 4.42 11.72
CA SER A 10 -16.51 4.82 10.31
C SER A 10 -16.39 6.34 10.16
N GLY A 11 -17.12 7.13 10.96
CA GLY A 11 -17.00 8.58 10.97
C GLY A 11 -15.61 9.07 11.41
N ALA A 12 -15.13 8.58 12.56
CA ALA A 12 -13.79 8.89 13.07
C ALA A 12 -12.68 8.44 12.11
N LEU A 13 -12.82 7.23 11.53
CA LEU A 13 -11.89 6.72 10.53
C LEU A 13 -11.88 7.59 9.26
N THR A 14 -13.04 8.06 8.82
CA THR A 14 -13.13 8.96 7.65
C THR A 14 -12.39 10.26 7.90
N LEU A 15 -12.58 10.88 9.06
CA LEU A 15 -11.85 12.10 9.45
C LEU A 15 -10.35 11.85 9.53
N PHE A 16 -9.95 10.73 10.11
CA PHE A 16 -8.55 10.32 10.21
C PHE A 16 -7.89 10.10 8.83
N LEU A 17 -8.58 9.39 7.93
CA LEU A 17 -8.10 9.17 6.56
C LEU A 17 -8.04 10.47 5.76
N LEU A 18 -9.00 11.38 5.97
CA LEU A 18 -8.99 12.71 5.37
C LEU A 18 -7.80 13.54 5.85
N GLU A 19 -7.52 13.54 7.16
CA GLU A 19 -6.36 14.21 7.74
C GLU A 19 -5.05 13.65 7.15
N LEU A 20 -4.88 12.33 7.12
CA LEU A 20 -3.72 11.68 6.50
C LEU A 20 -3.57 12.06 5.02
N GLY A 21 -4.69 12.16 4.28
CA GLY A 21 -4.72 12.59 2.89
C GLY A 21 -4.25 14.04 2.71
N ILE A 22 -4.76 14.96 3.53
CA ILE A 22 -4.35 16.39 3.52
C ILE A 22 -2.87 16.54 3.88
N VAL A 23 -2.41 15.83 4.91
CA VAL A 23 -1.00 15.84 5.35
C VAL A 23 -0.09 15.27 4.27
N THR A 24 -0.53 14.26 3.53
CA THR A 24 0.21 13.69 2.39
C THR A 24 0.27 14.68 1.23
N ALA A 25 -0.85 15.29 0.86
CA ALA A 25 -0.93 16.25 -0.25
C ALA A 25 -0.05 17.48 -0.01
N THR A 26 -0.03 18.01 1.21
CA THR A 26 0.83 19.15 1.57
C THR A 26 2.31 18.81 1.62
N GLN A 27 2.67 17.54 1.81
CA GLN A 27 4.05 17.07 1.88
C GLN A 27 4.55 16.38 0.62
N LEU A 28 3.78 16.39 -0.48
CA LEU A 28 4.15 15.72 -1.73
C LEU A 28 5.55 16.14 -2.23
N ARG A 29 5.88 17.43 -2.07
CA ARG A 29 7.17 18.01 -2.47
C ARG A 29 8.34 17.51 -1.65
N SER A 30 8.12 17.07 -0.41
CA SER A 30 9.18 16.58 0.49
C SER A 30 9.82 15.29 -0.03
N VAL A 31 9.01 14.40 -0.65
CA VAL A 31 9.50 13.14 -1.22
C VAL A 31 10.31 13.39 -2.49
N LEU A 32 9.95 14.41 -3.27
CA LEU A 32 10.72 14.83 -4.46
C LEU A 32 12.12 15.35 -4.07
N GLN A 33 12.23 15.96 -2.88
CA GLN A 33 13.50 16.43 -2.33
C GLN A 33 14.33 15.33 -1.67
N ALA A 34 13.69 14.23 -1.24
CA ALA A 34 14.35 13.06 -0.68
C ALA A 34 15.24 12.31 -1.68
N GLY A 35 15.03 12.57 -2.97
CA GLY A 35 15.80 12.01 -4.07
C GLY A 35 15.13 10.82 -4.77
N PRO A 36 15.65 10.44 -5.95
CA PRO A 36 15.03 9.46 -6.84
C PRO A 36 14.98 8.05 -6.24
N PHE A 37 15.87 7.74 -5.29
CA PHE A 37 15.92 6.44 -4.65
C PHE A 37 14.61 6.09 -3.93
N LEU A 38 14.06 7.03 -3.14
CA LEU A 38 12.86 6.77 -2.34
C LEU A 38 11.62 6.56 -3.24
N ILE A 39 11.55 7.32 -4.33
CA ILE A 39 10.50 7.17 -5.34
C ILE A 39 10.64 5.81 -6.04
N GLY A 40 11.84 5.47 -6.51
CA GLY A 40 12.11 4.19 -7.15
C GLY A 40 11.80 3.01 -6.22
N PHE A 41 12.19 3.09 -4.96
CA PHE A 41 11.88 2.08 -3.95
C PHE A 41 10.35 1.91 -3.77
N GLY A 42 9.62 3.02 -3.63
CA GLY A 42 8.16 3.01 -3.46
C GLY A 42 7.38 2.46 -4.65
N LEU A 43 7.99 2.38 -5.83
CA LEU A 43 7.41 1.82 -7.06
C LEU A 43 7.85 0.38 -7.32
N ILE A 44 9.14 0.07 -7.12
CA ILE A 44 9.72 -1.23 -7.46
C ILE A 44 9.40 -2.29 -6.41
N MET A 45 9.46 -1.93 -5.12
CA MET A 45 9.26 -2.91 -4.04
C MET A 45 7.87 -3.53 -4.01
N PRO A 46 6.77 -2.77 -4.23
CA PRO A 46 5.45 -3.37 -4.36
C PRO A 46 5.38 -4.41 -5.47
N VAL A 47 5.95 -4.11 -6.66
CA VAL A 47 5.97 -5.04 -7.79
C VAL A 47 6.73 -6.32 -7.45
N PHE A 48 7.90 -6.17 -6.82
CA PHE A 48 8.72 -7.31 -6.40
C PHE A 48 7.96 -8.22 -5.42
N HIS A 49 7.39 -7.65 -4.35
CA HIS A 49 6.67 -8.41 -3.34
C HIS A 49 5.34 -8.98 -3.87
N GLY A 50 4.63 -8.24 -4.71
CA GLY A 50 3.41 -8.71 -5.36
C GLY A 50 3.69 -9.91 -6.26
N SER A 51 4.77 -9.85 -7.06
CA SER A 51 5.19 -10.96 -7.91
C SER A 51 5.55 -12.20 -7.09
N LEU A 52 6.27 -12.02 -5.97
CA LEU A 52 6.55 -13.09 -5.03
C LEU A 52 5.27 -13.66 -4.40
N GLY A 53 4.31 -12.79 -4.05
CA GLY A 53 3.01 -13.21 -3.53
C GLY A 53 2.18 -14.01 -4.53
N VAL A 54 2.20 -13.65 -5.83
CA VAL A 54 1.57 -14.47 -6.88
C VAL A 54 2.24 -15.84 -6.95
N LEU A 55 3.58 -15.88 -7.01
CA LEU A 55 4.35 -17.12 -7.11
C LEU A 55 4.06 -18.05 -5.92
N LEU A 56 4.13 -17.51 -4.70
CA LEU A 56 3.87 -18.28 -3.48
C LEU A 56 2.41 -18.73 -3.40
N GLY A 57 1.46 -17.90 -3.85
CA GLY A 57 0.05 -18.26 -3.90
C GLY A 57 -0.21 -19.44 -4.84
N TRP A 58 0.37 -19.38 -6.04
CA TRP A 58 0.31 -20.46 -7.02
C TRP A 58 0.95 -21.75 -6.49
N MET A 59 2.16 -21.66 -5.92
CA MET A 59 2.84 -22.81 -5.31
C MET A 59 2.07 -23.42 -4.14
N SER A 60 1.25 -22.62 -3.46
CA SER A 60 0.38 -23.06 -2.36
C SER A 60 -0.95 -23.65 -2.84
N GLY A 61 -1.20 -23.71 -4.15
CA GLY A 61 -2.44 -24.24 -4.74
C GLY A 61 -3.63 -23.28 -4.64
N LEU A 62 -3.39 -21.97 -4.46
CA LEU A 62 -4.46 -20.98 -4.50
C LEU A 62 -5.00 -20.82 -5.93
N SER A 63 -6.25 -20.37 -6.05
CA SER A 63 -6.83 -19.98 -7.33
C SER A 63 -6.13 -18.72 -7.89
N PRO A 64 -6.34 -18.36 -9.18
CA PRO A 64 -5.82 -17.10 -9.72
C PRO A 64 -6.25 -15.88 -8.90
N GLY A 65 -7.50 -15.87 -8.42
CA GLY A 65 -8.00 -14.84 -7.51
C GLY A 65 -7.33 -14.87 -6.14
N GLY A 66 -7.14 -16.06 -5.56
CA GLY A 66 -6.44 -16.21 -4.27
C GLY A 66 -4.99 -15.75 -4.33
N SER A 67 -4.26 -16.10 -5.39
CA SER A 67 -2.89 -15.65 -5.63
C SER A 67 -2.80 -14.13 -5.85
N MET A 68 -3.78 -13.54 -6.55
CA MET A 68 -3.86 -12.08 -6.72
C MET A 68 -4.15 -11.35 -5.40
N VAL A 69 -5.00 -11.91 -4.54
CA VAL A 69 -5.25 -11.37 -3.19
C VAL A 69 -3.97 -11.45 -2.35
N LEU A 70 -3.28 -12.59 -2.35
CA LEU A 70 -2.01 -12.74 -1.61
C LEU A 70 -0.94 -11.76 -2.11
N ALA A 71 -0.80 -11.62 -3.43
CA ALA A 71 0.07 -10.62 -4.06
C ALA A 71 -0.26 -9.19 -3.60
N THR A 72 -1.54 -8.84 -3.58
CA THR A 72 -2.00 -7.52 -3.14
C THR A 72 -1.61 -7.24 -1.69
N LEU A 73 -1.77 -8.23 -0.81
CA LEU A 73 -1.37 -8.13 0.60
C LEU A 73 0.14 -7.99 0.74
N ALA A 74 0.91 -8.80 0.02
CA ALA A 74 2.37 -8.77 0.04
C ALA A 74 2.96 -7.46 -0.51
N ALA A 75 2.35 -6.90 -1.56
CA ALA A 75 2.78 -5.66 -2.20
C ALA A 75 2.39 -4.39 -1.44
N SER A 76 1.39 -4.47 -0.56
CA SER A 76 0.85 -3.28 0.11
C SER A 76 1.73 -2.84 1.28
N ALA A 77 1.90 -1.52 1.42
CA ALA A 77 2.47 -0.96 2.63
C ALA A 77 1.39 -0.82 3.73
N SER A 78 1.84 -0.68 4.98
CA SER A 78 0.93 -0.28 6.05
C SER A 78 0.68 1.23 5.96
N TYR A 79 -0.54 1.61 5.59
CA TYR A 79 -0.92 3.00 5.30
C TYR A 79 -1.43 3.78 6.53
N ILE A 80 -1.61 3.09 7.67
CA ILE A 80 -2.20 3.65 8.89
C ILE A 80 -1.27 3.40 10.08
N ALA A 81 -1.08 2.12 10.45
CA ALA A 81 -0.39 1.77 11.69
C ALA A 81 1.12 2.04 11.61
N ALA A 82 1.78 1.74 10.50
CA ALA A 82 3.23 1.94 10.39
C ALA A 82 3.63 3.43 10.43
N PRO A 83 2.97 4.36 9.71
CA PRO A 83 3.28 5.78 9.85
C PRO A 83 3.10 6.30 11.28
N ALA A 84 2.06 5.86 11.98
CA ALA A 84 1.85 6.21 13.39
C ALA A 84 2.97 5.66 14.28
N ALA A 85 3.36 4.39 14.09
CA ALA A 85 4.43 3.76 14.84
C ALA A 85 5.80 4.41 14.58
N VAL A 86 6.12 4.72 13.31
CA VAL A 86 7.37 5.41 12.94
C VAL A 86 7.43 6.81 13.57
N ARG A 87 6.31 7.55 13.59
CA ARG A 87 6.26 8.88 14.22
C ARG A 87 6.58 8.82 15.71
N ILE A 88 6.18 7.75 16.40
CA ILE A 88 6.45 7.53 17.83
C ILE A 88 7.88 7.06 18.04
N ALA A 89 8.34 6.07 17.26
CA ALA A 89 9.66 5.45 17.42
C ALA A 89 10.82 6.35 16.95
N LEU A 90 10.58 7.18 15.92
CA LEU A 90 11.57 8.03 15.28
C LEU A 90 11.04 9.48 15.15
N PRO A 91 10.91 10.22 16.27
CA PRO A 91 10.32 11.56 16.28
C PRO A 91 11.13 12.59 15.47
N GLN A 92 12.42 12.31 15.21
CA GLN A 92 13.30 13.16 14.40
C GLN A 92 13.15 12.91 12.89
N ALA A 93 12.47 11.83 12.48
CA ALA A 93 12.26 11.53 11.07
C ALA A 93 11.23 12.49 10.48
N ASN A 94 11.50 13.01 9.28
CA ASN A 94 10.55 13.87 8.58
C ASN A 94 9.28 13.08 8.21
N PRO A 95 8.10 13.42 8.78
CA PRO A 95 6.85 12.72 8.51
C PRO A 95 6.47 12.68 7.04
N GLY A 96 6.84 13.72 6.29
CA GLY A 96 6.56 13.84 4.87
C GLY A 96 7.18 12.72 4.06
N LEU A 97 8.32 12.17 4.48
CA LEU A 97 8.99 11.11 3.75
C LEU A 97 8.21 9.80 3.80
N PHE A 98 7.92 9.28 5.00
CA PHE A 98 7.25 7.99 5.14
C PHE A 98 5.74 8.05 4.85
N LEU A 99 5.08 9.18 5.15
CA LEU A 99 3.68 9.38 4.79
C LEU A 99 3.53 9.49 3.27
N THR A 100 4.31 10.35 2.61
CA THR A 100 4.21 10.52 1.16
C THR A 100 4.68 9.29 0.39
N ALA A 101 5.74 8.61 0.84
CA ALA A 101 6.16 7.37 0.18
C ALA A 101 5.06 6.29 0.23
N SER A 102 4.42 6.10 1.38
CA SER A 102 3.38 5.08 1.52
C SER A 102 2.04 5.50 0.88
N LEU A 103 1.49 6.67 1.21
CA LEU A 103 0.17 7.14 0.78
C LEU A 103 0.18 7.87 -0.55
N GLY A 104 1.25 8.60 -0.87
CA GLY A 104 1.36 9.42 -2.08
C GLY A 104 1.97 8.70 -3.28
N ILE A 105 2.75 7.63 -3.05
CA ILE A 105 3.41 6.87 -4.12
C ILE A 105 2.93 5.42 -4.12
N THR A 106 3.29 4.63 -3.10
CA THR A 106 3.06 3.19 -3.10
C THR A 106 1.59 2.84 -3.18
N PHE A 107 0.73 3.45 -2.36
CA PHE A 107 -0.70 3.19 -2.37
C PHE A 107 -1.36 3.42 -3.74
N PRO A 108 -1.31 4.63 -4.34
CA PRO A 108 -1.94 4.87 -5.64
C PRO A 108 -1.32 4.04 -6.76
N PHE A 109 0.00 3.85 -6.75
CA PHE A 109 0.65 2.97 -7.72
C PHE A 109 0.16 1.52 -7.61
N ASN A 110 0.07 0.99 -6.39
CA ASN A 110 -0.34 -0.39 -6.18
C ASN A 110 -1.81 -0.60 -6.61
N LEU A 111 -2.67 0.40 -6.38
CA LEU A 111 -4.07 0.36 -6.80
C LEU A 111 -4.22 0.42 -8.33
N VAL A 112 -3.55 1.36 -8.98
CA VAL A 112 -3.72 1.67 -10.41
C VAL A 112 -2.95 0.69 -11.30
N VAL A 113 -1.73 0.32 -10.90
CA VAL A 113 -0.80 -0.50 -11.70
C VAL A 113 -0.60 -1.87 -11.08
N GLY A 114 -0.37 -1.93 -9.76
CA GLY A 114 -0.09 -3.19 -9.06
C GLY A 114 -1.21 -4.22 -9.20
N LEU A 115 -2.46 -3.85 -8.88
CA LEU A 115 -3.60 -4.79 -8.93
C LEU A 115 -3.80 -5.40 -10.32
N PRO A 116 -3.88 -4.61 -11.43
CA PRO A 116 -3.94 -5.19 -12.76
C PRO A 116 -2.74 -6.07 -13.09
N LEU A 117 -1.52 -5.63 -12.72
CA LEU A 117 -0.29 -6.36 -12.98
C LEU A 117 -0.28 -7.73 -12.29
N TYR A 118 -0.63 -7.78 -11.00
CA TYR A 118 -0.66 -9.04 -10.22
C TYR A 118 -1.75 -9.97 -10.73
N TYR A 119 -2.89 -9.43 -11.16
CA TYR A 119 -3.95 -10.23 -11.74
C TYR A 119 -3.50 -10.87 -13.07
N GLN A 120 -2.88 -10.10 -13.96
CA GLN A 120 -2.36 -10.60 -15.23
C GLN A 120 -1.25 -11.65 -15.01
N LEU A 121 -0.32 -11.39 -14.08
CA LEU A 121 0.71 -12.36 -13.72
C LEU A 121 0.10 -13.65 -13.15
N SER A 122 -0.94 -13.51 -12.33
CA SER A 122 -1.66 -14.65 -11.76
C SER A 122 -2.36 -15.47 -12.84
N LEU A 123 -3.03 -14.84 -13.80
CA LEU A 123 -3.62 -15.55 -14.94
C LEU A 123 -2.55 -16.27 -15.76
N PHE A 124 -1.46 -15.58 -16.10
CA PHE A 124 -0.36 -16.12 -16.88
C PHE A 124 0.24 -17.39 -16.25
N ILE A 125 0.56 -17.37 -14.96
CA ILE A 125 1.17 -18.52 -14.28
C ILE A 125 0.19 -19.69 -14.06
N HIS A 126 -1.11 -19.41 -13.99
CA HIS A 126 -2.15 -20.44 -13.88
C HIS A 126 -2.62 -20.95 -15.26
N GLY A 127 -2.06 -20.44 -16.36
CA GLY A 127 -2.43 -20.84 -17.72
C GLY A 127 -3.75 -20.24 -18.23
N GLY A 128 -4.26 -19.19 -17.59
CA GLY A 128 -5.38 -18.40 -18.08
C GLY A 128 -4.91 -17.36 -19.10
N THR A 129 -5.36 -17.46 -20.34
CA THR A 129 -5.26 -16.38 -21.35
C THR A 129 -6.39 -15.39 -21.20
#